data_AF-A0A7V5V3U3-F1
#
_entry.id   AF-A0A7V5V3U3-F1
#
_cell.length_a   1.000
_cell.length_b   1.000
_cell.length_c   1.000
_cell.angle_alpha   90.00
_cell.angle_beta   90.00
_cell.angle_gamma   90.00
#
_symmetry.space_group_name_H-M   'P 1'
#
loop_
_entity.id
_entity.type
_entity.pdbx_description
1 polymer ?
#
loop_
_entity_poly.entity_id
_entity_poly.type
_entity_poly.pdbx_seq_one_letter_code
_entity_poly.pdbx_strand_id
1 'polypeptide(L)'
;MIIKPEIFSHKAIKSIQTTRLGGHSSKPYDTMNLGVFGKDESAQANLLTLTKEQKLPHTPVFMQQTHTDKVVEYGDSAQEHGLIQADACFTRKQI
;
A
#
# COMPACT_ATOMS: atom_id res chain seq x y z
N MET A 1 -11.84 -2.61 7.03
CA MET A 1 -11.67 -4.05 7.36
C MET A 1 -10.41 -4.57 6.68
N ILE A 2 -9.61 -5.39 7.37
CA ILE A 2 -8.38 -6.00 6.84
C ILE A 2 -8.41 -7.53 6.97
N ILE A 3 -7.69 -8.20 6.08
CA ILE A 3 -7.39 -9.62 6.13
C ILE A 3 -5.92 -9.77 6.55
N LYS A 4 -5.63 -10.70 7.46
CA LYS A 4 -4.25 -11.05 7.85
C LYS A 4 -3.93 -12.42 7.25
N PRO A 5 -3.00 -12.50 6.29
CA PRO A 5 -2.60 -13.79 5.73
C PRO A 5 -1.97 -14.69 6.81
N GLU A 6 -2.48 -15.91 6.96
CA GLU A 6 -2.09 -16.82 8.04
C GLU A 6 -0.80 -17.62 7.75
N ILE A 7 -0.37 -17.64 6.48
CA ILE A 7 0.78 -18.44 6.03
C ILE A 7 2.15 -17.89 6.48
N PHE A 8 2.22 -16.64 6.91
CA PHE A 8 3.47 -16.02 7.35
C PHE A 8 3.66 -16.23 8.86
N SER A 9 4.35 -17.30 9.22
CA SER A 9 4.55 -17.72 10.62
C SER A 9 5.69 -16.98 11.34
N HIS A 10 6.54 -16.25 10.60
CA HIS A 10 7.68 -15.55 11.20
C HIS A 10 7.21 -14.33 12.00
N LYS A 11 7.50 -14.30 13.31
CA LYS A 11 7.00 -13.26 14.23
C LYS A 11 7.34 -11.83 13.84
N ALA A 12 8.49 -11.64 13.18
CA ALA A 12 8.95 -10.33 12.71
C ALA A 12 8.34 -9.90 11.36
N ILE A 13 7.68 -10.80 10.63
CA ILE A 13 7.00 -10.48 9.37
C ILE A 13 5.55 -10.15 9.69
N LYS A 14 5.10 -8.98 9.25
CA LYS A 14 3.69 -8.57 9.32
C LYS A 14 3.17 -8.39 7.90
N SER A 15 1.97 -8.89 7.65
CA SER A 15 1.28 -8.71 6.38
C SER A 15 -0.18 -8.37 6.63
N ILE A 16 -0.71 -7.51 5.79
CA ILE A 16 -2.13 -7.14 5.76
C ILE A 16 -2.57 -7.10 4.30
N GLN A 17 -3.83 -7.44 4.07
CA GLN A 17 -4.50 -7.22 2.81
C GLN A 17 -5.76 -6.39 3.08
N THR A 18 -5.89 -5.26 2.40
CA THR A 18 -7.05 -4.40 2.56
C THR A 18 -8.27 -4.98 1.84
N THR A 19 -9.44 -4.52 2.26
CA THR A 19 -10.71 -4.75 1.55
C THR A 19 -11.25 -3.41 1.10
N ARG A 20 -12.33 -3.39 0.30
CA ARG A 20 -13.03 -2.15 -0.07
C ARG A 20 -13.77 -1.47 1.07
N LEU A 21 -13.85 -2.07 2.27
CA LEU A 21 -14.64 -1.56 3.39
C LEU A 21 -13.83 -0.70 4.36
N GLY A 22 -14.49 0.34 4.89
CA GLY A 22 -14.01 1.14 6.02
C GLY A 22 -13.11 2.32 5.65
N GLY A 23 -13.18 2.81 4.41
CA GLY A 23 -12.60 4.09 4.02
C GLY A 23 -13.65 5.19 3.88
N HIS A 24 -13.26 6.28 3.21
CA HIS A 24 -13.99 7.54 3.08
C HIS A 24 -14.47 7.82 1.66
N SER A 25 -14.00 7.07 0.68
CA SER A 25 -14.36 7.27 -0.72
C SER A 25 -15.84 7.04 -0.95
N SER A 26 -16.41 7.81 -1.88
CA SER A 26 -17.78 7.67 -2.36
C SER A 26 -17.83 6.99 -3.73
N LYS A 27 -19.03 6.67 -4.22
CA LYS A 27 -19.26 6.10 -5.57
C LYS A 27 -18.47 6.86 -6.63
N PRO A 28 -17.79 6.15 -7.55
CA PRO A 28 -17.74 4.68 -7.74
C PRO A 28 -16.66 3.97 -6.91
N TYR A 29 -16.02 4.66 -5.97
CA TYR A 29 -14.83 4.21 -5.25
C TYR A 29 -15.10 3.75 -3.80
N ASP A 30 -16.37 3.52 -3.43
CA ASP A 30 -16.77 3.14 -2.06
C ASP A 30 -16.03 1.90 -1.51
N THR A 31 -15.46 1.92 -0.31
CA THR A 31 -15.10 3.12 0.48
C THR A 31 -13.61 3.22 0.75
N MET A 32 -12.86 2.12 0.74
CA MET A 32 -11.40 2.08 0.92
C MET A 32 -10.70 1.95 -0.44
N ASN A 33 -10.73 3.01 -1.24
CA ASN A 33 -9.88 3.09 -2.43
C ASN A 33 -8.50 3.65 -2.06
N LEU A 34 -7.44 2.98 -2.53
CA LEU A 34 -6.04 3.37 -2.29
C LEU A 34 -5.31 3.77 -3.59
N GLY A 35 -6.04 3.85 -4.72
CA GLY A 35 -5.50 4.24 -6.01
C GLY A 35 -5.20 5.74 -6.08
N VAL A 36 -4.03 6.16 -5.58
CA VAL A 36 -3.60 7.57 -5.51
C VAL A 36 -3.38 8.24 -6.88
N PHE A 37 -3.20 7.46 -7.96
CA PHE A 37 -3.10 7.98 -9.33
C PHE A 37 -4.46 8.10 -10.04
N GLY A 38 -5.54 7.71 -9.37
CA GLY A 38 -6.90 7.77 -9.90
C GLY A 38 -7.53 9.15 -9.75
N LYS A 39 -8.85 9.22 -9.99
CA LYS A 39 -9.65 10.46 -9.86
C LYS A 39 -10.34 10.61 -8.50
N ASP A 40 -9.97 9.79 -7.54
CA ASP A 40 -10.61 9.77 -6.22
C ASP A 40 -9.82 10.63 -5.24
N GLU A 41 -10.38 11.77 -4.87
CA GLU A 41 -9.79 12.71 -3.92
C GLU A 41 -9.64 12.09 -2.51
N SER A 42 -10.45 11.09 -2.17
CA SER A 42 -10.40 10.42 -0.87
C SER A 42 -9.28 9.38 -0.76
N ALA A 43 -8.60 9.02 -1.87
CA ALA A 43 -7.60 7.96 -1.87
C ALA A 43 -6.42 8.27 -0.92
N GLN A 44 -5.98 9.52 -0.86
CA GLN A 44 -4.90 9.93 0.05
C GLN A 44 -5.34 9.84 1.52
N ALA A 45 -6.57 10.24 1.82
CA ALA A 45 -7.12 10.16 3.17
C ALA A 45 -7.23 8.69 3.64
N ASN A 46 -7.71 7.80 2.77
CA ASN A 46 -7.76 6.36 3.03
C ASN A 46 -6.38 5.76 3.32
N LEU A 47 -5.36 6.15 2.55
CA LEU A 47 -3.98 5.71 2.76
C LEU A 47 -3.43 6.16 4.12
N LEU A 48 -3.71 7.41 4.52
CA LEU A 48 -3.33 7.94 5.83
C LEU A 48 -4.06 7.22 6.98
N THR A 49 -5.37 6.98 6.83
CA THR A 49 -6.15 6.18 7.79
C THR A 49 -5.58 4.78 7.93
N LEU A 50 -5.32 4.08 6.82
CA LEU A 50 -4.71 2.74 6.82
C LEU A 50 -3.37 2.73 7.56
N THR A 51 -2.51 3.70 7.26
CA THR A 51 -1.17 3.82 7.87
C THR A 51 -1.29 3.94 9.39
N LYS A 52 -2.17 4.83 9.86
CA LYS A 52 -2.38 5.07 11.29
C LYS A 52 -3.02 3.88 12.00
N GLU A 53 -4.10 3.33 11.46
CA GLU A 53 -4.87 2.26 12.09
C GLU A 53 -4.10 0.94 12.15
N GLN A 54 -3.34 0.64 11.11
CA GLN A 54 -2.53 -0.59 11.04
C GLN A 54 -1.13 -0.41 11.59
N LYS A 55 -0.80 0.79 12.11
CA LYS A 55 0.49 1.13 12.71
C LYS A 55 1.65 0.76 11.77
N LEU A 56 1.52 1.11 10.50
CA LEU A 56 2.57 0.88 9.51
C LEU A 56 3.81 1.71 9.90
N PRO A 57 5.03 1.20 9.68
CA PRO A 57 6.26 1.90 10.05
C PRO A 57 6.42 3.24 9.32
N HIS A 58 5.82 3.35 8.13
CA HIS A 58 5.69 4.58 7.37
C HIS A 58 4.49 4.48 6.44
N THR A 59 4.07 5.62 5.87
CA THR A 59 3.06 5.64 4.81
C THR A 59 3.56 4.85 3.59
N PRO A 60 2.78 3.91 3.03
CA PRO A 60 3.13 3.25 1.79
C PRO A 60 3.23 4.25 0.64
N VAL A 61 4.22 4.07 -0.23
CA VAL A 61 4.35 4.86 -1.46
C VAL A 61 4.29 3.92 -2.64
N PHE A 62 3.24 4.08 -3.45
CA PHE A 62 3.00 3.22 -4.60
C PHE A 62 3.93 3.53 -5.79
N MET A 63 4.36 2.47 -6.48
CA MET A 63 5.07 2.52 -7.75
C MET A 63 4.11 2.87 -8.89
N GLN A 64 4.67 3.34 -10.01
CA GLN A 64 3.94 3.40 -11.27
C GLN A 64 3.98 1.99 -11.90
N GLN A 65 2.91 1.22 -11.68
CA GLN A 65 2.76 -0.11 -12.28
C GLN A 65 2.49 0.03 -13.77
N THR A 66 3.24 -0.71 -14.59
CA THR A 66 3.18 -0.65 -16.06
C THR A 66 2.97 -2.04 -16.69
N HIS A 67 2.61 -3.04 -15.88
CA HIS A 67 2.38 -4.42 -16.31
C HIS A 67 3.62 -5.09 -16.91
N THR A 68 4.78 -4.80 -16.33
CA THR A 68 6.08 -5.39 -16.66
C THR A 68 6.49 -6.47 -15.65
N ASP A 69 7.62 -7.11 -15.88
CA ASP A 69 8.29 -8.02 -14.95
C ASP A 69 9.37 -7.31 -14.10
N LYS A 70 9.42 -5.97 -14.14
CA LYS A 70 10.45 -5.20 -13.45
C LYS A 70 10.25 -5.26 -11.94
N VAL A 71 11.32 -5.67 -11.26
CA VAL A 71 11.39 -5.75 -9.80
C VAL A 71 12.42 -4.74 -9.28
N VAL A 72 12.10 -4.05 -8.18
CA VAL A 72 13.02 -3.10 -7.52
C VAL A 72 13.27 -3.47 -6.06
N GLU A 73 14.49 -3.19 -5.58
CA GLU A 73 14.80 -3.32 -4.16
C GLU A 73 14.32 -2.07 -3.41
N TYR A 74 13.51 -2.28 -2.37
CA TYR A 74 13.12 -1.22 -1.44
C TYR A 74 14.26 -0.97 -0.44
N GLY A 75 14.97 0.14 -0.69
CA GLY A 75 16.13 0.61 0.04
C GLY A 75 15.78 1.22 1.39
N ASP A 76 15.75 2.54 1.52
CA ASP A 76 15.16 3.26 2.65
C ASP A 76 14.68 4.60 2.09
N SER A 77 13.46 4.99 2.44
CA SER A 77 12.69 6.11 1.89
C SER A 77 12.14 5.86 0.49
N ALA A 78 10.83 5.61 0.45
CA ALA A 78 10.09 5.93 -0.74
C ALA A 78 9.91 7.45 -0.82
N GLN A 79 10.28 8.04 -1.95
CA GLN A 79 10.27 9.50 -2.11
C GLN A 79 8.88 10.01 -2.46
N GLU A 80 8.32 9.55 -3.58
CA GLU A 80 7.07 10.05 -4.13
C GLU A 80 6.32 8.93 -4.85
N HIS A 81 5.00 9.01 -4.83
CA HIS A 81 4.13 8.13 -5.60
C HIS A 81 4.51 8.19 -7.09
N GLY A 82 4.75 7.02 -7.69
CA GLY A 82 4.89 6.90 -9.14
C GLY A 82 6.29 7.23 -9.66
N LEU A 83 7.21 7.67 -8.80
CA LEU A 83 8.60 7.96 -9.20
C LEU A 83 9.29 6.73 -9.80
N ILE A 84 9.01 5.55 -9.27
CA ILE A 84 9.59 4.29 -9.72
C ILE A 84 8.58 3.52 -10.56
N GLN A 85 8.93 3.24 -11.81
CA GLN A 85 8.20 2.29 -12.67
C GLN A 85 8.67 0.87 -12.39
N ALA A 86 7.78 0.04 -11.85
CA ALA A 86 7.97 -1.38 -11.57
C ALA A 86 6.64 -2.00 -11.10
N ASP A 87 6.56 -3.33 -11.13
CA ASP A 87 5.33 -4.08 -10.79
C ASP A 87 5.51 -4.98 -9.55
N ALA A 88 6.75 -5.14 -9.08
CA ALA A 88 7.05 -5.81 -7.82
C ALA A 88 8.23 -5.15 -7.09
N CYS A 89 8.28 -5.35 -5.77
CA CYS A 89 9.41 -4.95 -4.96
C CYS A 89 9.79 -6.03 -3.95
N PHE A 90 11.04 -6.00 -3.49
CA PHE A 90 11.52 -6.82 -2.37
C PHE A 90 12.35 -5.96 -1.42
N THR A 91 12.51 -6.40 -0.18
CA THR A 91 13.44 -5.78 0.76
C THR A 91 14.16 -6.84 1.58
N ARG A 92 15.38 -6.52 1.98
CA ARG A 92 16.18 -7.29 2.94
C ARG A 92 16.36 -6.55 4.26
N LYS A 93 15.86 -5.31 4.35
CA LYS A 93 15.97 -4.50 5.56
C LYS A 93 14.94 -4.91 6.59
N GLN A 94 15.38 -4.92 7.83
CA GLN A 94 14.51 -5.07 8.99
C GLN A 94 14.28 -3.66 9.53
N ILE A 95 13.03 -3.21 9.50
CA ILE A 95 12.58 -1.88 9.96
C ILE A 95 11.81 -2.07 11.26
#